data_AF-A0A1M3MXS2-F1
#
_entry.id   AF-A0A1M3MXS2-F1
#
_cell.length_a   1.000
_cell.length_b   1.000
_cell.length_c   1.000
_cell.angle_alpha   90.00
_cell.angle_beta   90.00
_cell.angle_gamma   90.00
#
_symmetry.space_group_name_H-M   'P 1'
#
loop_
_entity.id
_entity.type
_entity.pdbx_description
1 polymer ?
#
loop_
_entity_poly.entity_id
_entity_poly.type
_entity_poly.pdbx_seq_one_letter_code
_entity_poly.pdbx_strand_id
1 'polypeptide(L)'
;MEAEMGERRAKIIASVTGFHFAALQVGAFLAVQSVSSSAWSTYAALTSAWLAGTLFGLWVTLPARPTILAGVLAFEGLVGFTRVAPWSRWMFVFGIAAVAVGGLWAGGFFTRAARRRATDGVFLHENNGFLLGLVATPFAFAFGGRTALAALPLITAAALFGLDQISTQERRLEP
;
A
#
# COMPACT_ATOMS: atom_id res chain seq x y z
N MET A 1 19.93 9.04 -22.64
CA MET A 1 19.11 7.83 -22.83
C MET A 1 19.00 7.01 -21.53
N GLU A 2 20.09 6.63 -20.86
CA GLU A 2 20.04 5.88 -19.59
C GLU A 2 19.43 6.66 -18.41
N ALA A 3 19.83 7.92 -18.23
CA ALA A 3 19.26 8.77 -17.18
C ALA A 3 17.73 8.96 -17.31
N GLU A 4 17.26 9.08 -18.55
CA GLU A 4 15.85 9.22 -18.90
C GLU A 4 15.06 7.93 -18.62
N MET A 5 15.66 6.77 -18.91
CA MET A 5 15.07 5.47 -18.63
C MET A 5 14.99 5.18 -17.11
N GLY A 6 16.02 5.56 -16.34
CA GLY A 6 16.02 5.48 -14.88
C GLY A 6 14.96 6.38 -14.24
N GLU A 7 14.78 7.60 -14.76
CA GLU A 7 13.75 8.54 -14.30
C GLU A 7 12.34 8.02 -14.60
N ARG A 8 12.09 7.52 -15.81
CA ARG A 8 10.80 6.93 -16.19
C ARG A 8 10.42 5.75 -15.29
N ARG A 9 11.39 4.90 -14.94
CA ARG A 9 11.18 3.77 -14.02
C ARG A 9 10.84 4.21 -12.61
N ALA A 10 11.57 5.20 -12.08
CA ALA A 10 11.28 5.76 -10.75
C ALA A 10 9.85 6.31 -10.67
N LYS A 11 9.41 7.00 -11.72
CA LYS A 11 8.03 7.50 -11.88
C LYS A 11 7.00 6.37 -11.88
N ILE A 12 7.23 5.29 -12.64
CA ILE A 12 6.33 4.12 -12.66
C ILE A 12 6.26 3.45 -11.29
N ILE A 13 7.40 3.19 -10.64
CA ILE A 13 7.44 2.59 -9.30
C ILE A 13 6.67 3.47 -8.31
N ALA A 14 6.83 4.78 -8.38
CA ALA A 14 6.10 5.73 -7.55
C ALA A 14 4.59 5.61 -7.77
N SER A 15 4.10 5.63 -9.01
CA SER A 15 2.68 5.47 -9.30
C SER A 15 2.11 4.13 -8.84
N VAL A 16 2.83 3.02 -9.05
CA VAL A 16 2.39 1.71 -8.55
C VAL A 16 2.38 1.69 -7.02
N THR A 17 3.35 2.35 -6.38
CA THR A 17 3.44 2.47 -4.92
C THR A 17 2.26 3.24 -4.34
N GLY A 18 1.92 4.39 -4.93
CA GLY A 18 0.75 5.17 -4.51
C GLY A 18 -0.56 4.40 -4.68
N PHE A 19 -0.72 3.73 -5.82
CA PHE A 19 -1.89 2.86 -6.03
C PHE A 19 -1.95 1.74 -4.97
N HIS A 20 -0.81 1.11 -4.68
CA HIS A 20 -0.70 0.07 -3.65
C HIS A 20 -1.11 0.59 -2.27
N PHE A 21 -0.70 1.80 -1.89
CA PHE A 21 -1.11 2.43 -0.64
C PHE A 21 -2.61 2.63 -0.57
N ALA A 22 -3.22 3.19 -1.62
CA ALA A 22 -4.66 3.36 -1.67
C ALA A 22 -5.39 2.02 -1.61
N ALA A 23 -4.91 0.99 -2.31
CA ALA A 23 -5.50 -0.35 -2.26
C ALA A 23 -5.48 -0.95 -0.85
N LEU A 24 -4.36 -0.82 -0.12
CA LEU A 24 -4.27 -1.27 1.27
C LEU A 24 -5.18 -0.45 2.20
N GLN A 25 -5.07 0.89 2.15
CA GLN A 25 -5.76 1.79 3.08
C GLN A 25 -7.28 1.77 2.86
N VAL A 26 -7.72 2.01 1.63
CA VAL A 26 -9.14 2.03 1.27
C VAL A 26 -9.72 0.62 1.32
N GLY A 27 -8.96 -0.37 0.87
CA GLY A 27 -9.42 -1.76 0.91
C GLY A 27 -9.66 -2.24 2.33
N ALA A 28 -8.77 -1.90 3.28
CA ALA A 28 -8.95 -2.25 4.68
C ALA A 28 -10.15 -1.54 5.29
N PHE A 29 -10.35 -0.26 4.94
CA PHE A 29 -11.56 0.47 5.32
C PHE A 29 -12.82 -0.23 4.82
N LEU A 30 -12.90 -0.58 3.53
CA LEU A 30 -14.06 -1.28 2.96
C LEU A 30 -14.28 -2.66 3.59
N ALA A 31 -13.20 -3.40 3.86
CA ALA A 31 -13.26 -4.71 4.49
C ALA A 31 -13.87 -4.62 5.89
N VAL A 32 -13.37 -3.72 6.74
CA VAL A 32 -13.86 -3.52 8.12
C VAL A 32 -15.26 -2.90 8.10
N GLN A 33 -15.50 -1.92 7.24
CA GLN A 33 -16.80 -1.26 7.12
C GLN A 33 -17.91 -2.23 6.70
N SER A 34 -17.59 -3.25 5.90
CA SER A 34 -18.58 -4.29 5.52
C SER A 34 -19.10 -5.12 6.70
N VAL A 35 -18.45 -5.05 7.85
CA VAL A 35 -18.78 -5.80 9.08
C VAL A 35 -18.85 -4.90 10.32
N SER A 36 -18.93 -3.57 10.13
CA SER A 36 -18.98 -2.56 11.20
C SER A 36 -20.22 -1.67 11.05
N SER A 37 -20.81 -1.25 12.16
CA SER A 37 -22.00 -0.38 12.17
C SER A 37 -21.67 1.11 12.23
N SER A 38 -20.45 1.50 12.61
CA SER A 38 -20.03 2.90 12.73
C SER A 38 -19.01 3.28 11.66
N ALA A 39 -19.47 3.98 10.62
CA ALA A 39 -18.61 4.47 9.54
C ALA A 39 -17.56 5.48 10.04
N TRP A 40 -17.99 6.44 10.86
CA TRP A 40 -17.13 7.51 11.37
C TRP A 40 -15.98 6.96 12.23
N SER A 41 -16.28 6.12 13.22
CA SER A 41 -15.25 5.56 14.11
C SER A 41 -14.30 4.63 13.36
N THR A 42 -14.81 3.86 12.39
CA THR A 42 -14.00 2.99 11.53
C THR A 42 -13.02 3.81 10.71
N TYR A 43 -13.50 4.85 10.03
CA TYR A 43 -12.64 5.73 9.24
C TYR A 43 -11.57 6.42 10.09
N ALA A 44 -11.97 7.01 11.22
CA ALA A 44 -11.05 7.74 12.09
C ALA A 44 -9.94 6.83 12.65
N ALA A 45 -10.28 5.64 13.13
CA ALA A 45 -9.31 4.74 13.73
C ALA A 45 -8.35 4.12 12.71
N LEU A 46 -8.86 3.67 11.56
CA LEU A 46 -8.00 3.07 10.52
C LEU A 46 -7.11 4.15 9.90
N THR A 47 -7.60 5.36 9.67
CA THR A 47 -6.77 6.47 9.20
C THR A 47 -5.68 6.82 10.21
N SER A 48 -6.02 6.90 11.50
CA SER A 48 -5.03 7.15 12.56
C SER A 48 -3.99 6.03 12.65
N ALA A 49 -4.40 4.78 12.51
CA ALA A 49 -3.50 3.62 12.50
C ALA A 49 -2.54 3.66 11.30
N TRP A 50 -3.05 4.00 10.11
CA TRP A 50 -2.24 4.19 8.90
C TRP A 50 -1.19 5.29 9.09
N LEU A 51 -1.60 6.43 9.65
CA LEU A 51 -0.69 7.53 9.96
C LEU A 51 0.38 7.11 10.98
N ALA A 52 0.00 6.39 12.05
CA ALA A 52 0.95 5.88 13.03
C ALA A 52 1.98 4.93 12.39
N GLY A 53 1.52 4.01 11.53
CA GLY A 53 2.39 3.13 10.75
C GLY A 53 3.34 3.90 9.82
N THR A 54 2.81 4.90 9.13
CA THR A 54 3.58 5.79 8.25
C THR A 54 4.65 6.56 9.02
N LEU A 55 4.30 7.15 10.17
CA LEU A 55 5.24 7.86 11.04
C LEU A 55 6.35 6.92 11.54
N PHE A 56 6.00 5.72 11.97
CA PHE A 56 6.99 4.72 12.37
C PHE A 56 7.92 4.34 11.20
N GLY A 57 7.37 4.16 10.00
CA GLY A 57 8.14 3.89 8.79
C GLY A 57 9.08 5.03 8.38
N LEU A 58 8.80 6.28 8.78
CA LEU A 58 9.71 7.41 8.57
C LEU A 58 10.94 7.32 9.49
N TRP A 59 10.74 6.91 10.75
CA TRP A 59 11.81 6.82 11.75
C TRP A 59 12.67 5.57 11.63
N VAL A 60 12.14 4.47 11.08
CA VAL A 60 12.86 3.21 10.98
C VAL A 60 13.19 2.86 9.53
N THR A 61 14.48 2.61 9.26
CA THR A 61 14.92 2.16 7.94
C THR A 61 14.67 0.65 7.78
N LEU A 62 13.44 0.29 7.44
CA LEU A 62 13.06 -1.10 7.17
C LEU A 62 13.23 -1.44 5.70
N PRO A 63 13.70 -2.64 5.29
CA PRO A 63 13.82 -3.02 3.89
C PRO A 63 12.48 -3.02 3.16
N ALA A 64 12.47 -2.70 1.86
CA ALA A 64 11.25 -2.50 1.07
C ALA A 64 10.43 -3.79 0.91
N ARG A 65 11.07 -4.89 0.49
CA ARG A 65 10.35 -6.15 0.23
C ARG A 65 9.64 -6.72 1.46
N PRO A 66 10.30 -6.85 2.64
CA PRO A 66 9.64 -7.34 3.84
C PRO A 66 8.50 -6.44 4.32
N THR A 67 8.61 -5.12 4.18
CA THR A 67 7.54 -4.19 4.60
C THR A 67 6.33 -4.26 3.67
N ILE A 68 6.53 -4.34 2.35
CA ILE A 68 5.46 -4.57 1.38
C ILE A 68 4.77 -5.91 1.68
N LEU A 69 5.55 -6.99 1.86
CA LEU A 69 5.01 -8.32 2.18
C LEU A 69 4.22 -8.32 3.50
N ALA A 70 4.75 -7.68 4.54
CA ALA A 70 4.05 -7.58 5.82
C ALA A 70 2.71 -6.84 5.68
N GLY A 71 2.68 -5.73 4.93
CA GLY A 71 1.45 -4.99 4.64
C GLY A 71 0.41 -5.82 3.91
N VAL A 72 0.82 -6.53 2.84
CA VAL A 72 -0.05 -7.43 2.08
C VAL A 72 -0.57 -8.57 2.94
N LEU A 73 0.29 -9.27 3.67
CA LEU A 73 -0.11 -10.39 4.51
C LEU A 73 -1.06 -9.96 5.63
N ALA A 74 -0.82 -8.80 6.24
CA ALA A 74 -1.71 -8.26 7.25
C ALA A 74 -3.08 -7.88 6.65
N PHE A 75 -3.10 -7.32 5.45
CA PHE A 75 -4.34 -7.02 4.71
C PHE A 75 -5.11 -8.29 4.34
N GLU A 76 -4.45 -9.31 3.79
CA GLU A 76 -5.08 -10.58 3.42
C GLU A 76 -5.62 -11.29 4.66
N GLY A 77 -4.87 -11.23 5.76
CA GLY A 77 -5.33 -11.68 7.07
C GLY A 77 -6.62 -10.97 7.48
N LEU A 78 -6.67 -9.63 7.33
CA LEU A 78 -7.86 -8.83 7.66
C LEU A 78 -9.06 -9.20 6.80
N VAL A 79 -8.88 -9.30 5.48
CA VAL A 79 -9.94 -9.73 4.57
C VAL A 79 -10.41 -11.14 4.92
N GLY A 80 -9.51 -12.07 5.20
CA GLY A 80 -9.83 -13.42 5.68
C GLY A 80 -10.62 -13.39 7.00
N PHE A 81 -10.20 -12.56 7.95
CA PHE A 81 -10.86 -12.43 9.25
C PHE A 81 -12.30 -11.91 9.13
N THR A 82 -12.56 -10.97 8.21
CA THR A 82 -13.92 -10.47 7.92
C THR A 82 -14.85 -11.54 7.32
N ARG A 83 -14.29 -12.65 6.81
CA ARG A 83 -15.06 -13.80 6.30
C ARG A 83 -15.32 -14.84 7.38
N VAL A 84 -14.30 -15.15 8.18
CA VAL A 84 -14.37 -16.25 9.17
C VAL A 84 -15.07 -15.82 10.45
N ALA A 85 -14.88 -14.58 10.89
CA ALA A 85 -15.45 -14.07 12.13
C ALA A 85 -16.05 -12.66 11.93
N PRO A 86 -17.07 -12.53 11.05
CA PRO A 86 -17.77 -11.25 10.89
C PRO A 86 -18.33 -10.80 12.25
N TRP A 87 -18.25 -9.49 12.52
CA TRP A 87 -18.71 -8.86 13.77
C TRP A 87 -17.95 -9.27 15.05
N SER A 88 -16.82 -9.94 14.94
CA SER A 88 -15.96 -10.22 16.09
C SER A 88 -15.59 -8.92 16.83
N ARG A 89 -15.64 -8.94 18.16
CA ARG A 89 -15.14 -7.82 19.00
C ARG A 89 -13.68 -7.45 18.74
N TRP A 90 -12.91 -8.40 18.17
CA TRP A 90 -11.50 -8.21 17.82
C TRP A 90 -11.28 -7.62 16.44
N MET A 91 -12.33 -7.45 15.62
CA MET A 91 -12.23 -6.92 14.25
C MET A 91 -11.52 -5.57 14.22
N PHE A 92 -11.85 -4.70 15.17
CA PHE A 92 -11.27 -3.36 15.23
C PHE A 92 -9.80 -3.37 15.59
N VAL A 93 -9.41 -4.18 16.58
CA VAL A 93 -8.01 -4.32 17.01
C VAL A 93 -7.17 -4.88 15.87
N PHE A 94 -7.68 -5.91 15.20
CA PHE A 94 -6.98 -6.53 14.09
C PHE A 94 -6.91 -5.62 12.86
N GLY A 95 -7.98 -4.87 12.56
CA GLY A 95 -8.01 -3.85 11.52
C GLY A 95 -6.98 -2.75 11.76
N ILE A 96 -6.91 -2.21 12.98
CA ILE A 96 -5.90 -1.22 13.38
C ILE A 96 -4.49 -1.77 13.17
N ALA A 97 -4.21 -2.98 13.68
CA ALA A 97 -2.90 -3.60 13.54
C ALA A 97 -2.52 -3.81 12.06
N ALA A 98 -3.43 -4.34 11.25
CA ALA A 98 -3.18 -4.58 9.84
C ALA A 98 -2.92 -3.30 9.05
N VAL A 99 -3.71 -2.25 9.30
CA VAL A 99 -3.57 -0.95 8.64
C VAL A 99 -2.29 -0.23 9.07
N ALA A 100 -1.92 -0.32 10.35
CA ALA A 100 -0.64 0.21 10.83
C ALA A 100 0.56 -0.49 10.17
N VAL A 101 0.52 -1.82 10.04
CA VAL A 101 1.57 -2.57 9.33
C VAL A 101 1.64 -2.18 7.85
N GLY A 102 0.49 -1.98 7.19
CA GLY A 102 0.42 -1.48 5.81
C GLY A 102 1.05 -0.10 5.64
N GLY A 103 0.90 0.79 6.62
CA GLY A 103 1.50 2.13 6.63
C GLY A 103 3.03 2.15 6.73
N LEU A 104 3.68 1.06 7.19
CA LEU A 104 5.14 1.02 7.34
C LEU A 104 5.88 1.28 6.03
N TRP A 105 5.39 0.72 4.92
CA TRP A 105 5.98 0.93 3.60
C TRP A 105 5.80 2.38 3.13
N ALA A 106 4.68 3.04 3.47
CA ALA A 106 4.45 4.45 3.12
C ALA A 106 5.52 5.37 3.72
N GLY A 107 5.79 5.25 5.01
CA GLY A 107 6.87 6.01 5.66
C GLY A 107 8.23 5.68 5.07
N GLY A 108 8.52 4.38 4.92
CA GLY A 108 9.79 3.93 4.35
C GLY A 108 10.01 4.38 2.90
N PHE A 109 8.95 4.52 2.11
CA PHE A 109 9.00 5.03 0.74
C PHE A 109 9.38 6.51 0.74
N PHE A 110 8.72 7.32 1.58
CA PHE A 110 9.02 8.76 1.68
C PHE A 110 10.47 9.02 2.09
N THR A 111 11.00 8.29 3.07
CA THR A 111 12.40 8.40 3.48
C THR A 111 13.37 8.05 2.34
N ARG A 112 13.02 7.09 1.48
CA ARG A 112 13.85 6.71 0.31
C ARG A 112 13.74 7.71 -0.83
N ALA A 113 12.53 8.19 -1.10
CA ALA A 113 12.25 9.16 -2.16
C ALA A 113 12.92 10.50 -1.84
N ALA A 114 12.81 10.97 -0.58
CA ALA A 114 13.45 12.20 -0.10
C ALA A 114 14.98 12.20 -0.22
N ARG A 115 15.63 11.02 -0.15
CA ARG A 115 17.08 10.89 -0.35
C ARG A 115 17.52 11.06 -1.81
N ARG A 116 16.59 11.05 -2.78
CA ARG A 116 16.90 11.26 -4.20
C ARG A 116 16.62 12.72 -4.56
N ARG A 117 17.58 13.40 -5.21
CA ARG A 117 17.54 14.85 -5.54
C ARG A 117 16.36 15.31 -6.44
N ALA A 118 15.57 14.39 -7.00
CA ALA A 118 14.42 14.68 -7.84
C ALA A 118 13.11 14.27 -7.13
N THR A 119 12.80 14.93 -6.03
CA THR A 119 11.65 14.61 -5.16
C THR A 119 10.31 14.91 -5.83
N ASP A 120 10.16 16.07 -6.46
CA ASP A 120 8.83 16.61 -6.83
C ASP A 120 8.12 15.74 -7.87
N GLY A 121 8.85 15.29 -8.90
CA GLY A 121 8.30 14.41 -9.92
C GLY A 121 7.90 13.04 -9.38
N VAL A 122 8.68 12.48 -8.46
CA VAL A 122 8.41 11.17 -7.84
C VAL A 122 7.16 11.24 -6.96
N PHE A 123 7.04 12.25 -6.11
CA PHE A 123 5.87 12.44 -5.27
C PHE A 123 4.60 12.74 -6.08
N LEU A 124 4.70 13.50 -7.18
CA LEU A 124 3.55 13.73 -8.07
C LEU A 124 3.03 12.42 -8.67
N HIS A 125 3.93 11.53 -9.10
CA HIS A 125 3.55 10.25 -9.68
C HIS A 125 2.99 9.29 -8.64
N GLU A 126 3.53 9.28 -7.43
CA GLU A 126 2.98 8.54 -6.30
C GLU A 126 1.57 9.03 -5.96
N ASN A 127 1.38 10.34 -5.77
CA ASN A 127 0.07 10.91 -5.46
C ASN A 127 -0.97 10.65 -6.55
N ASN A 128 -0.59 10.74 -7.83
CA ASN A 128 -1.50 10.38 -8.94
C ASN A 128 -1.88 8.90 -8.91
N GLY A 129 -0.92 8.03 -8.58
CA GLY A 129 -1.18 6.60 -8.35
C GLY A 129 -2.14 6.36 -7.19
N PHE A 130 -1.95 7.09 -6.09
CA PHE A 130 -2.82 7.04 -4.92
C PHE A 130 -4.25 7.48 -5.25
N LEU A 131 -4.43 8.62 -5.93
CA LEU A 131 -5.74 9.10 -6.38
C LEU A 131 -6.44 8.10 -7.30
N LEU A 132 -5.69 7.50 -8.23
CA LEU A 132 -6.24 6.45 -9.09
C LEU A 132 -6.69 5.23 -8.26
N GLY A 133 -5.87 4.79 -7.31
CA GLY A 133 -6.21 3.68 -6.42
C GLY A 133 -7.39 4.00 -5.48
N LEU A 134 -7.54 5.25 -5.05
CA LEU A 134 -8.64 5.74 -4.22
C LEU A 134 -9.99 5.56 -4.93
N VAL A 135 -10.02 5.76 -6.25
CA VAL A 135 -11.20 5.53 -7.08
C VAL A 135 -11.31 4.07 -7.48
N ALA A 136 -10.24 3.45 -7.96
CA ALA A 136 -10.27 2.09 -8.50
C ALA A 136 -10.62 1.03 -7.44
N THR A 137 -10.19 1.21 -6.18
CA THR A 137 -10.39 0.21 -5.12
C THR A 137 -11.87 0.05 -4.74
N PRO A 138 -12.64 1.11 -4.45
CA PRO A 138 -14.09 1.00 -4.28
C PRO A 138 -14.82 0.42 -5.49
N PHE A 139 -14.43 0.82 -6.71
CA PHE A 139 -15.04 0.25 -7.93
C PHE A 139 -14.77 -1.26 -8.04
N ALA A 140 -13.53 -1.69 -7.83
CA ALA A 140 -13.17 -3.10 -7.81
C ALA A 140 -13.95 -3.87 -6.75
N PHE A 141 -14.13 -3.31 -5.55
CA PHE A 141 -14.96 -3.90 -4.51
C PHE A 141 -16.44 -3.96 -4.89
N ALA A 142 -16.99 -2.91 -5.51
CA ALA A 142 -18.39 -2.87 -5.91
C ALA A 142 -18.76 -3.94 -6.94
N PHE A 143 -17.87 -4.19 -7.92
CA PHE A 143 -18.14 -5.13 -9.01
C PHE A 143 -17.58 -6.56 -8.76
N GLY A 144 -16.47 -6.68 -8.04
CA GLY A 144 -15.79 -7.97 -7.79
C GLY A 144 -15.78 -8.41 -6.32
N GLY A 145 -16.42 -7.64 -5.45
CA GLY A 145 -16.59 -7.96 -4.03
C GLY A 145 -15.25 -8.13 -3.29
N ARG A 146 -15.28 -8.98 -2.27
CA ARG A 146 -14.11 -9.29 -1.42
C ARG A 146 -12.98 -9.99 -2.19
N THR A 147 -13.25 -10.60 -3.34
CA THR A 147 -12.22 -11.27 -4.15
C THR A 147 -11.39 -10.27 -4.91
N ALA A 148 -12.01 -9.29 -5.57
CA ALA A 148 -11.28 -8.19 -6.19
C ALA A 148 -10.52 -7.34 -5.18
N LEU A 149 -11.10 -7.15 -3.98
CA LEU A 149 -10.45 -6.44 -2.88
C LEU A 149 -9.13 -7.10 -2.44
N ALA A 150 -9.11 -8.43 -2.31
CA ALA A 150 -7.92 -9.21 -1.99
C ALA A 150 -6.90 -9.23 -3.15
N ALA A 151 -7.38 -9.29 -4.39
CA ALA A 151 -6.50 -9.35 -5.55
C ALA A 151 -5.66 -8.07 -5.72
N LEU A 152 -6.20 -6.88 -5.41
CA LEU A 152 -5.54 -5.61 -5.70
C LEU A 152 -4.18 -5.43 -4.99
N PRO A 153 -4.05 -5.62 -3.67
CA PRO A 153 -2.74 -5.54 -3.00
C PRO A 153 -1.75 -6.59 -3.48
N LEU A 154 -2.21 -7.80 -3.82
CA LEU A 154 -1.37 -8.86 -4.38
C LEU A 154 -0.81 -8.47 -5.76
N ILE A 155 -1.67 -8.00 -6.66
CA ILE A 155 -1.27 -7.57 -8.01
C ILE A 155 -0.28 -6.43 -7.95
N THR A 156 -0.57 -5.42 -7.13
CA THR A 156 0.29 -4.24 -6.99
C THR A 156 1.62 -4.56 -6.31
N ALA A 157 1.65 -5.45 -5.31
CA ALA A 157 2.90 -5.93 -4.73
C ALA A 157 3.74 -6.75 -5.72
N ALA A 158 3.11 -7.62 -6.50
CA ALA A 158 3.79 -8.37 -7.57
C ALA A 158 4.40 -7.44 -8.62
N ALA A 159 3.66 -6.39 -9.02
CA ALA A 159 4.18 -5.35 -9.91
C ALA A 159 5.39 -4.62 -9.30
N LEU A 160 5.34 -4.24 -8.02
CA LEU A 160 6.47 -3.61 -7.33
C LEU A 160 7.71 -4.51 -7.29
N PHE A 161 7.55 -5.82 -7.03
CA PHE A 161 8.67 -6.76 -7.01
C PHE A 161 9.23 -7.02 -8.41
N GLY A 162 8.38 -7.11 -9.43
CA GLY A 162 8.80 -7.23 -10.82
C GLY A 162 9.64 -6.02 -11.25
N LEU A 163 9.16 -4.80 -10.98
CA LEU A 163 9.87 -3.57 -11.31
C LEU A 163 11.22 -3.44 -10.58
N ASP A 164 11.28 -3.86 -9.31
CA ASP A 164 12.50 -3.86 -8.50
C ASP A 164 13.56 -4.85 -9.02
N GLN A 165 13.14 -6.04 -9.46
CA GLN A 165 14.04 -7.05 -10.04
C GLN A 165 14.66 -6.57 -11.36
N ILE A 166 13.87 -5.96 -12.25
CA ILE A 166 14.39 -5.42 -13.51
C ILE A 166 15.46 -4.35 -13.21
N SER A 167 15.25 -3.51 -12.18
CA SER A 167 16.25 -2.49 -11.78
C SER A 167 17.56 -3.06 -11.25
N THR A 168 17.53 -4.28 -10.70
CA THR A 168 18.70 -4.95 -10.14
C THR A 168 19.49 -5.67 -11.23
N GLN A 169 18.82 -6.19 -12.26
CA GLN A 169 19.48 -6.84 -13.39
C GLN A 169 20.22 -5.83 -14.28
N GLU A 170 19.62 -4.67 -14.57
CA GLU A 170 20.28 -3.63 -15.37
C GLU A 170 21.60 -3.19 -14.75
N ARG A 171 21.63 -2.96 -13.44
CA ARG A 171 22.85 -2.61 -12.70
C ARG A 171 23.95 -3.69 -12.69
N ARG A 172 23.64 -4.94 -13.05
CA ARG A 172 24.63 -6.03 -13.13
C ARG A 172 25.16 -6.26 -14.54
N LEU A 173 24.48 -5.74 -15.55
CA LEU A 173 24.87 -5.86 -16.97
C LEU A 173 25.73 -4.67 -17.43
N GLU A 174 25.88 -3.65 -16.59
CA GLU A 174 26.82 -2.56 -16.77
C GLU A 174 28.21 -2.99 -16.26
N PRO A 175 29.27 -2.98 -17.11
CA PRO A 175 30.64 -3.36 -16.73
C PRO A 175 31.35 -2.34 -15.84
#